data_AF-A0A2S1KVC3-F1
#
_entry.id   AF-A0A2S1KVC3-F1
#
_cell.length_a   1.000
_cell.length_b   1.000
_cell.length_c   1.000
_cell.angle_alpha   90.00
_cell.angle_beta   90.00
_cell.angle_gamma   90.00
#
_symmetry.space_group_name_H-M   'P 1'
#
loop_
_entity.id
_entity.type
_entity.pdbx_description
1 polymer ?
#
loop_
_entity_poly.entity_id
_entity_poly.type
_entity_poly.pdbx_seq_one_letter_code
_entity_poly.pdbx_strand_id
1 'polypeptide(L)'
;MVKGSSDDLSFKVIYTKNAPTVTTETKTVNENIDYVFANGDKAADSHTAAVKFTRQVSTDAVTGEKTYGDWSADQSFDAEES
;
A
#
# COMPACT_ATOMS: atom_id res chain seq x y z
N MET A 1 54.25 -5.36 -42.32
CA MET A 1 53.71 -5.95 -41.08
C MET A 1 52.75 -4.94 -40.47
N VAL A 2 51.44 -5.15 -40.57
CA VAL A 2 50.46 -4.33 -39.85
C VAL A 2 50.48 -4.82 -38.40
N LYS A 3 51.12 -4.07 -37.51
CA LYS A 3 50.93 -4.25 -36.06
C LYS A 3 49.70 -3.40 -35.70
N GLY A 4 48.52 -4.00 -35.83
CA GLY A 4 47.31 -3.41 -35.28
C GLY A 4 47.40 -3.49 -33.76
N SER A 5 47.56 -2.34 -33.11
CA SER A 5 47.29 -2.24 -31.68
C SER A 5 45.80 -2.49 -31.51
N SER A 6 45.44 -3.66 -31.02
CA SER A 6 44.07 -3.93 -30.55
C SER A 6 43.98 -3.26 -29.18
N ASP A 7 43.80 -1.96 -29.17
CA ASP A 7 43.54 -1.23 -27.94
C ASP A 7 42.16 -1.68 -27.43
N ASP A 8 42.14 -2.36 -26.28
CA ASP A 8 40.91 -2.81 -25.65
C ASP A 8 40.07 -1.57 -25.26
N LEU A 9 38.87 -1.47 -25.83
CA LEU A 9 37.94 -0.39 -25.53
C LEU A 9 37.17 -0.73 -24.25
N SER A 10 37.53 -0.11 -23.13
CA SER A 10 36.78 -0.21 -21.89
C SER A 10 35.73 0.91 -21.79
N PHE A 11 34.46 0.55 -21.67
CA PHE A 11 33.38 1.49 -21.38
C PHE A 11 32.96 1.36 -19.91
N LYS A 12 32.90 2.49 -19.20
CA LYS A 12 32.36 2.55 -17.84
C LYS A 12 30.89 2.95 -17.91
N VAL A 13 29.99 1.98 -17.71
CA VAL A 13 28.57 2.27 -17.51
C VAL A 13 28.36 2.66 -16.04
N ILE A 14 27.98 3.92 -15.81
CA ILE A 14 27.61 4.40 -14.47
C ILE A 14 26.09 4.24 -14.33
N TYR A 15 25.65 3.34 -13.46
CA TYR A 15 24.25 3.25 -13.07
C TYR A 15 23.99 4.19 -11.90
N THR A 16 23.29 5.30 -12.15
CA THR A 16 22.64 6.08 -11.10
C THR A 16 21.27 5.46 -10.82
N LYS A 17 21.06 4.90 -9.63
CA LYS A 17 19.72 4.44 -9.22
C LYS A 17 18.81 5.66 -9.11
N ASN A 18 17.79 5.71 -9.96
CA ASN A 18 16.74 6.73 -9.87
C ASN A 18 16.03 6.62 -8.51
N ALA A 19 15.62 7.76 -7.94
CA ALA A 19 14.85 7.77 -6.71
C ALA A 19 13.56 6.97 -6.90
N PRO A 20 13.16 6.12 -5.92
CA PRO A 20 11.91 5.39 -6.02
C PRO A 20 10.72 6.36 -5.94
N THR A 21 9.60 5.95 -6.51
CA THR A 21 8.32 6.64 -6.28
C THR A 21 7.70 6.11 -4.99
N VAL A 22 7.23 7.00 -4.11
CA VAL A 22 6.56 6.62 -2.86
C VAL A 22 5.11 7.06 -2.91
N THR A 23 4.19 6.15 -2.61
CA THR A 23 2.76 6.41 -2.53
C THR A 23 2.18 5.84 -1.24
N THR A 24 0.96 6.27 -0.89
CA THR A 24 0.20 5.73 0.24
C THR A 24 -0.88 4.79 -0.29
N GLU A 25 -0.86 3.53 0.13
CA GLU A 25 -1.98 2.60 -0.04
C GLU A 25 -2.95 2.76 1.12
N THR A 26 -4.25 2.76 0.85
CA THR A 26 -5.31 2.84 1.87
C THR A 26 -6.28 1.68 1.71
N LYS A 27 -6.64 1.06 2.83
CA LYS A 27 -7.73 0.07 2.94
C LYS A 27 -8.72 0.51 3.99
N THR A 28 -10.01 0.41 3.67
CA THR A 28 -11.11 0.75 4.58
C THR A 28 -11.78 -0.53 5.05
N VAL A 29 -11.98 -0.66 6.36
CA VAL A 29 -12.82 -1.70 6.98
C VAL A 29 -14.09 -1.02 7.47
N ASN A 30 -15.25 -1.57 7.11
CA ASN A 30 -16.55 -1.03 7.50
C ASN A 30 -17.22 -1.96 8.52
N GLU A 31 -17.88 -1.36 9.50
CA GLU A 31 -18.79 -2.00 10.44
C GLU A 31 -20.22 -1.63 10.08
N ASN A 32 -21.13 -2.61 10.08
CA ASN A 32 -22.56 -2.41 9.89
C ASN A 32 -23.32 -3.24 10.91
N ILE A 33 -24.12 -2.59 11.76
CA ILE A 33 -24.94 -3.23 12.79
C ILE A 33 -26.40 -3.01 12.43
N ASP A 34 -27.12 -4.10 12.16
CA ASP A 34 -28.55 -4.09 11.89
C ASP A 34 -29.31 -4.51 13.14
N TYR A 35 -30.13 -3.59 13.67
CA TYR A 35 -30.97 -3.85 14.82
C TYR A 35 -32.29 -4.49 14.37
N VAL A 36 -32.50 -5.75 14.74
CA VAL A 36 -33.70 -6.52 14.37
C VAL A 36 -34.38 -7.15 15.58
N PHE A 37 -35.71 -7.20 15.56
CA PHE A 37 -36.50 -7.98 16.50
C PHE A 37 -36.37 -9.48 16.19
N ALA A 38 -36.79 -10.34 17.13
CA ALA A 38 -36.72 -11.80 16.97
C ALA A 38 -37.51 -12.33 15.76
N ASN A 39 -38.50 -11.58 15.27
CA ASN A 39 -39.26 -11.91 14.07
C ASN A 39 -38.60 -11.44 12.76
N GLY A 40 -37.44 -10.76 12.83
CA GLY A 40 -36.70 -10.23 11.70
C GLY A 40 -37.07 -8.80 11.29
N ASP A 41 -38.06 -8.17 11.93
CA ASP A 41 -38.41 -6.77 11.63
C ASP A 41 -37.36 -5.80 12.16
N LYS A 42 -37.16 -4.68 11.45
CA LYS A 42 -36.25 -3.61 11.86
C LYS A 42 -36.68 -3.05 13.22
N ALA A 43 -35.78 -3.12 14.20
CA ALA A 43 -35.99 -2.61 15.55
C ALA A 43 -35.54 -1.16 15.72
N ALA A 44 -34.44 -0.77 15.07
CA ALA A 44 -33.91 0.59 15.08
C ALA A 44 -33.14 0.88 13.78
N ASP A 45 -32.69 2.12 13.60
CA ASP A 45 -31.80 2.48 12.50
C ASP A 45 -30.45 1.77 12.63
N SER A 46 -29.94 1.26 11.51
CA SER A 46 -28.67 0.55 11.46
C SER A 46 -27.51 1.50 11.75
N HIS A 47 -26.50 1.00 12.47
CA HIS A 47 -25.25 1.71 12.68
C HIS A 47 -24.24 1.37 11.59
N THR A 48 -23.49 2.38 11.14
CA THR A 48 -22.37 2.17 10.22
C THR A 48 -21.16 2.96 10.66
N ALA A 49 -20.00 2.30 10.68
CA ALA A 49 -18.72 2.93 10.97
C ALA A 49 -17.65 2.45 9.98
N ALA A 50 -16.55 3.20 9.88
CA ALA A 50 -15.42 2.82 9.03
C ALA A 50 -14.09 3.23 9.65
N VAL A 51 -13.11 2.32 9.63
CA VAL A 51 -11.71 2.59 9.99
C VAL A 51 -10.82 2.46 8.75
N LYS A 52 -9.75 3.25 8.70
CA LYS A 52 -8.85 3.32 7.53
C LYS A 52 -7.44 2.93 7.90
N PHE A 53 -6.95 1.85 7.30
CA PHE A 53 -5.56 1.43 7.41
C PHE A 53 -4.75 1.97 6.24
N THR A 54 -3.55 2.46 6.51
CA THR A 54 -2.66 2.99 5.48
C THR A 54 -1.28 2.36 5.56
N ARG A 55 -0.58 2.23 4.43
CA ARG A 55 0.84 1.87 4.39
C ARG A 55 1.55 2.60 3.26
N GLN A 56 2.85 2.80 3.42
CA GLN A 56 3.69 3.34 2.35
C GLN A 56 4.05 2.24 1.34
N VAL A 57 4.06 2.59 0.06
CA VAL A 57 4.47 1.72 -1.04
C VAL A 57 5.59 2.41 -1.81
N SER A 58 6.77 1.80 -1.82
CA SER A 58 7.91 2.28 -2.61
C SER A 58 8.03 1.46 -3.88
N THR A 59 8.10 2.13 -5.02
CA THR A 59 8.26 1.52 -6.35
C THR A 59 9.64 1.85 -6.88
N ASP A 60 10.44 0.83 -7.16
CA ASP A 60 11.75 0.99 -7.77
C ASP A 60 11.61 1.55 -9.18
N ALA A 61 12.29 2.66 -9.46
CA ALA A 61 12.13 3.40 -10.70
C ALA A 61 12.78 2.74 -11.94
N VAL A 62 13.51 1.64 -11.75
CA VAL A 62 14.17 0.89 -12.85
C VAL A 62 13.41 -0.40 -13.13
N THR A 63 13.08 -1.15 -12.09
CA THR A 63 12.47 -2.49 -12.21
C THR A 63 10.95 -2.47 -12.07
N GLY A 64 10.38 -1.44 -11.45
CA GLY A 64 8.97 -1.41 -11.08
C GLY A 64 8.62 -2.27 -9.86
N GLU A 65 9.59 -2.89 -9.22
CA GLU A 65 9.38 -3.71 -8.03
C GLU A 65 8.81 -2.87 -6.88
N LYS A 66 7.82 -3.42 -6.16
CA LYS A 66 7.16 -2.75 -5.04
C LYS A 66 7.61 -3.33 -3.71
N THR A 67 8.00 -2.45 -2.81
CA THR A 67 8.21 -2.77 -1.39
C THR A 67 7.13 -2.08 -0.57
N TYR A 68 6.61 -2.81 0.42
CA TYR A 68 5.48 -2.38 1.23
C TYR A 68 5.97 -2.16 2.65
N GLY A 69 5.70 -0.97 3.19
CA GLY A 69 5.90 -0.69 4.60
C GLY A 69 4.82 -1.34 5.47
N ASP A 70 4.99 -1.19 6.77
CA ASP A 70 4.00 -1.64 7.75
C ASP A 70 2.67 -0.89 7.58
N TRP A 71 1.58 -1.57 7.92
CA TRP A 71 0.29 -0.92 8.08
C TRP A 71 0.33 0.03 9.28
N SER A 72 -0.50 1.07 9.22
CA SER A 72 -0.83 1.91 10.37
C SER A 72 -1.28 1.05 11.55
N ALA A 73 -1.08 1.57 12.77
CA ALA A 73 -1.46 0.89 14.00
C ALA A 73 -2.92 0.42 14.00
N ASP A 74 -3.18 -0.60 14.83
CA ASP A 74 -4.50 -1.15 15.05
C ASP A 74 -5.50 -0.05 15.42
N GLN A 75 -6.69 -0.15 14.84
CA GLN A 75 -7.82 0.76 15.09
C GLN A 75 -8.98 -0.05 15.65
N SER A 76 -9.80 0.59 16.46
CA SER A 76 -11.00 0.01 17.04
C SER A 76 -12.22 0.81 16.57
N PHE A 77 -13.34 0.12 16.41
CA PHE A 77 -14.63 0.77 16.37
C PHE A 77 -15.01 1.17 17.79
N ASP A 78 -15.61 2.34 17.94
CA ASP A 78 -16.13 2.76 19.24
C ASP A 78 -17.29 1.83 19.62
N ALA A 79 -17.36 1.44 20.90
CA ALA A 79 -18.48 0.66 21.38
C ALA A 79 -19.75 1.52 21.31
N GLU A 80 -20.73 1.09 20.51
CA GLU A 80 -22.05 1.71 20.52
C GLU A 80 -22.79 1.26 21.79
N GLU A 81 -22.85 2.14 22.78
CA GLU A 81 -23.75 1.99 23.93
C GLU A 81 -25.18 2.27 23.43
N SER A 82 -26.06 1.29 23.58
CA SER A 82 -27.47 1.33 23.17
C SER A 82 -28.41 1.65 24.33
#